data_AF-A0A9E1GP91-F1
#
_entry.id   AF-A0A9E1GP91-F1
#
_cell.length_a   1.000
_cell.length_b   1.000
_cell.length_c   1.000
_cell.angle_alpha   90.00
_cell.angle_beta   90.00
_cell.angle_gamma   90.00
#
_symmetry.space_group_name_H-M   'P 1'
#
loop_
_entity.id
_entity.type
_entity.pdbx_description
1 polymer ?
#
loop_
_entity_poly.entity_id
_entity_poly.type
_entity_poly.pdbx_seq_one_letter_code
_entity_poly.pdbx_strand_id
1 'polypeptide(L)'
;MKMTENIKKKGAAVLAVVLAFSAAGLSSVYGAPGVETGRSCSLSFELDGQYEELNHTGIPVKLYQVAEIADTGEYEPLAGYESLELGAVGENTTADEWESFAREASELTETLGSEPEVTLEIVPDEEGVPSARAENLSTGMYLVEAENVQTAEYTYAFTPYLVSLPSHYFYTTGQDEWVYDVTAGMKPQQTPRYGSLVIRKTLTSYNATLGSATFIFRVEGVKDQETVLSDVVSLVFDGTGTKSLEISGIPAGTEVTVTEVYGSANYDPVSPATERVTILADGEEGSPVTVEFVNDYNGKMSPGSGIVNHFEYDGGVWNWQRQADNSGGVNLQQAKDTAQPEQE
;
A
#
# COMPACT_ATOMS: atom_id res chain seq x y z
N MET A 1 33.03 -21.43 -11.03
CA MET A 1 32.27 -22.42 -10.24
C MET A 1 30.81 -22.16 -10.54
N LYS A 2 30.10 -23.12 -11.16
CA LYS A 2 28.71 -22.93 -11.60
C LYS A 2 27.82 -22.72 -10.37
N MET A 3 27.25 -21.53 -10.23
CA MET A 3 26.10 -21.29 -9.35
C MET A 3 24.90 -21.08 -10.25
N THR A 4 24.02 -22.08 -10.26
CA THR A 4 22.63 -21.99 -10.72
C THR A 4 21.88 -21.05 -9.78
N GLU A 5 21.54 -19.85 -10.26
CA GLU A 5 20.62 -18.97 -9.54
C GLU A 5 19.18 -19.38 -9.83
N ASN A 6 18.59 -20.03 -8.84
CA ASN A 6 17.14 -20.15 -8.71
C ASN A 6 16.59 -18.77 -8.31
N ILE A 7 16.13 -17.98 -9.28
CA ILE A 7 15.33 -16.79 -8.99
C ILE A 7 13.98 -17.27 -8.45
N LYS A 8 13.84 -17.19 -7.13
CA LYS A 8 12.56 -17.35 -6.44
C LYS A 8 11.68 -16.16 -6.83
N LYS A 9 10.76 -16.38 -7.77
CA LYS A 9 9.50 -15.64 -7.87
C LYS A 9 8.78 -15.79 -6.53
N LYS A 10 8.92 -14.80 -5.65
CA LYS A 10 8.07 -14.64 -4.46
C LYS A 10 7.12 -13.48 -4.74
N GLY A 11 5.82 -13.71 -4.53
CA GLY A 11 4.79 -12.68 -4.61
C GLY A 11 3.79 -12.82 -5.75
N ALA A 12 3.54 -14.02 -6.27
CA ALA A 12 2.25 -14.32 -6.89
C ALA A 12 1.54 -15.29 -5.94
N ALA A 13 0.85 -14.74 -4.94
CA ALA A 13 -0.11 -15.53 -4.19
C ALA A 13 -1.15 -16.01 -5.20
N VAL A 14 -1.19 -17.31 -5.43
CA VAL A 14 -2.19 -17.96 -6.26
C VAL A 14 -3.54 -17.66 -5.62
N LEU A 15 -4.26 -16.73 -6.22
CA LEU A 15 -5.52 -16.19 -5.73
C LEU A 15 -6.57 -17.30 -5.84
N ALA A 16 -6.93 -17.92 -4.71
CA ALA A 16 -8.08 -18.80 -4.65
C ALA A 16 -9.33 -17.93 -4.73
N VAL A 17 -9.88 -17.87 -5.93
CA VAL A 17 -11.16 -17.24 -6.22
C VAL A 17 -12.26 -18.12 -5.62
N VAL A 18 -12.84 -17.72 -4.49
CA VAL A 18 -14.20 -18.17 -4.15
C VAL A 18 -15.12 -17.25 -4.94
N LEU A 19 -15.28 -17.57 -6.22
CA LEU A 19 -16.40 -17.05 -7.01
C LEU A 19 -17.66 -17.58 -6.33
N ALA A 20 -18.50 -16.68 -5.83
CA ALA A 20 -19.91 -17.00 -5.73
C ALA A 20 -20.38 -17.17 -7.19
N PHE A 21 -20.37 -18.42 -7.67
CA PHE A 21 -20.87 -18.75 -9.00
C PHE A 21 -22.34 -18.33 -9.07
N SER A 22 -22.62 -17.29 -9.84
CA SER A 22 -23.98 -16.89 -10.19
C SER A 22 -24.62 -18.00 -11.03
N ALA A 23 -25.85 -18.37 -10.68
CA ALA A 23 -26.66 -19.43 -11.27
C ALA A 23 -27.14 -19.18 -12.71
N ALA A 24 -26.46 -18.35 -13.49
CA ALA A 24 -26.88 -18.11 -14.85
C ALA A 24 -26.62 -19.38 -15.67
N GLY A 25 -27.69 -20.02 -16.14
CA GLY A 25 -27.61 -21.24 -16.95
C GLY A 25 -28.15 -22.53 -16.34
N LEU A 26 -28.73 -22.52 -15.12
CA LEU A 26 -29.52 -23.68 -14.64
C LEU A 26 -30.86 -23.76 -15.38
N SER A 27 -30.78 -24.19 -16.63
CA SER A 27 -31.93 -24.62 -17.41
C SER A 27 -32.66 -25.75 -16.69
N SER A 28 -33.84 -25.45 -16.13
CA SER A 28 -35.05 -26.25 -15.80
C SER A 28 -35.05 -27.80 -15.72
N VAL A 29 -33.91 -28.48 -15.61
CA VAL A 29 -33.81 -29.95 -15.76
C VAL A 29 -33.63 -30.64 -14.39
N TYR A 30 -33.31 -29.91 -13.33
CA TYR A 30 -33.35 -30.42 -11.95
C TYR A 30 -34.13 -29.44 -11.05
N GLY A 31 -35.02 -29.98 -10.23
CA GLY A 31 -36.13 -29.28 -9.56
C GLY A 31 -35.77 -28.32 -8.43
N ALA A 32 -34.83 -27.40 -8.62
CA ALA A 32 -34.69 -26.24 -7.74
C ALA A 32 -35.91 -25.31 -7.91
N PRO A 33 -36.56 -24.85 -6.82
CA PRO A 33 -37.55 -23.79 -6.92
C PRO A 33 -36.89 -22.51 -7.45
N GLY A 34 -37.64 -21.74 -8.26
CA GLY A 34 -37.17 -20.45 -8.78
C GLY A 34 -36.87 -19.44 -7.67
N VAL A 35 -36.23 -18.33 -8.04
CA VAL A 35 -35.90 -17.24 -7.09
C VAL A 35 -37.19 -16.62 -6.52
N GLU A 36 -37.24 -16.46 -5.21
CA GLU A 36 -38.31 -15.73 -4.51
C GLU A 36 -37.98 -14.23 -4.53
N THR A 37 -38.27 -13.55 -5.64
CA THR A 37 -37.89 -12.14 -5.87
C THR A 37 -38.48 -11.15 -4.86
N GLY A 38 -39.56 -11.52 -4.16
CA GLY A 38 -40.17 -10.70 -3.09
C GLY A 38 -39.53 -10.89 -1.71
N ARG A 39 -38.53 -11.76 -1.57
CA ARG A 39 -37.87 -12.04 -0.30
C ARG A 39 -36.71 -11.08 -0.07
N SER A 40 -36.58 -10.59 1.16
CA SER A 40 -35.44 -9.76 1.57
C SER A 40 -34.17 -10.59 1.70
N CYS A 41 -33.07 -10.01 1.23
CA CYS A 41 -31.72 -10.54 1.35
C CYS A 41 -30.92 -9.80 2.42
N SER A 42 -29.81 -10.43 2.81
CA SER A 42 -28.75 -9.80 3.58
C SER A 42 -27.39 -10.13 2.97
N LEU A 43 -26.43 -9.22 3.18
CA LEU A 43 -25.05 -9.40 2.75
C LEU A 43 -24.12 -9.10 3.92
N SER A 44 -23.30 -10.07 4.30
CA SER A 44 -22.29 -9.94 5.35
C SER A 44 -20.90 -9.89 4.75
N PHE A 45 -20.07 -9.00 5.26
CA PHE A 45 -18.67 -8.84 4.84
C PHE A 45 -17.74 -9.39 5.91
N GLU A 46 -16.76 -10.17 5.48
CA GLU A 46 -15.73 -10.76 6.34
C GLU A 46 -14.34 -10.49 5.75
N LEU A 47 -13.37 -10.24 6.64
CA LEU A 47 -11.95 -10.28 6.33
C LEU A 47 -11.37 -11.64 6.73
N ASP A 48 -10.47 -12.17 5.92
CA ASP A 48 -9.81 -13.46 6.18
C ASP A 48 -8.74 -13.40 7.29
N GLY A 49 -8.54 -12.21 7.90
CA GLY A 49 -7.56 -11.97 8.96
C GLY A 49 -6.11 -12.02 8.48
N GLN A 50 -5.85 -12.00 7.17
CA GLN A 50 -4.48 -12.01 6.64
C GLN A 50 -3.67 -10.77 7.06
N TYR A 51 -4.35 -9.64 7.25
CA TYR A 51 -3.78 -8.34 7.55
C TYR A 51 -4.27 -7.84 8.92
N GLU A 52 -3.44 -8.00 9.95
CA GLU A 52 -3.82 -7.69 11.35
C GLU A 52 -4.21 -6.22 11.52
N GLU A 53 -3.52 -5.30 10.85
CA GLU A 53 -3.82 -3.87 10.89
C GLU A 53 -5.21 -3.50 10.34
N LEU A 54 -5.80 -4.30 9.46
CA LEU A 54 -7.18 -4.10 9.03
C LEU A 54 -8.20 -4.45 10.11
N ASN A 55 -7.80 -5.20 11.16
CA ASN A 55 -8.67 -5.46 12.30
C ASN A 55 -8.97 -4.23 13.15
N HIS A 56 -8.24 -3.14 12.92
CA HIS A 56 -8.37 -1.88 13.65
C HIS A 56 -8.66 -0.69 12.75
N THR A 57 -8.92 -0.93 11.46
CA THR A 57 -9.14 0.11 10.46
C THR A 57 -10.54 -0.04 9.90
N GLY A 58 -11.37 1.01 10.04
CA GLY A 58 -12.70 1.04 9.44
C GLY A 58 -12.60 1.06 7.91
N ILE A 59 -13.34 0.17 7.24
CA ILE A 59 -13.37 0.09 5.77
C ILE A 59 -14.76 0.48 5.29
N PRO A 60 -14.94 1.70 4.73
CA PRO A 60 -16.19 2.10 4.12
C PRO A 60 -16.50 1.21 2.91
N VAL A 61 -17.74 0.72 2.84
CA VAL A 61 -18.26 -0.07 1.73
C VAL A 61 -19.58 0.52 1.25
N LYS A 62 -19.71 0.62 -0.07
CA LYS A 62 -20.88 1.10 -0.78
C LYS A 62 -21.45 -0.04 -1.62
N LEU A 63 -22.77 -0.20 -1.57
CA LEU A 63 -23.51 -1.17 -2.36
C LEU A 63 -24.40 -0.44 -3.35
N TYR A 64 -24.32 -0.85 -4.61
CA TYR A 64 -25.20 -0.35 -5.68
C TYR A 64 -25.89 -1.54 -6.32
N GLN A 65 -27.21 -1.53 -6.36
CA GLN A 65 -27.93 -2.47 -7.22
C GLN A 65 -27.70 -2.07 -8.67
N VAL A 66 -27.22 -3.01 -9.49
CA VAL A 66 -26.92 -2.78 -10.91
C VAL A 66 -27.83 -3.58 -11.84
N ALA A 67 -28.51 -4.60 -11.31
CA ALA A 67 -29.51 -5.37 -12.04
C ALA A 67 -30.57 -5.96 -11.09
N GLU A 68 -31.77 -6.15 -11.62
CA GLU A 68 -32.79 -7.02 -11.01
C GLU A 68 -32.51 -8.48 -11.40
N ILE A 69 -33.06 -9.42 -10.62
CA ILE A 69 -33.01 -10.85 -10.92
C ILE A 69 -34.44 -11.39 -11.08
N ALA A 70 -34.68 -12.12 -12.17
CA ALA A 70 -35.95 -12.78 -12.43
C ALA A 70 -36.11 -14.07 -11.60
N ASP A 71 -37.33 -14.60 -11.53
CA ASP A 71 -37.61 -15.90 -10.87
C ASP A 71 -36.87 -17.08 -11.53
N THR A 72 -36.47 -16.93 -12.80
CA THR A 72 -35.61 -17.86 -13.54
C THR A 72 -34.12 -17.75 -13.22
N GLY A 73 -33.70 -16.72 -12.48
CA GLY A 73 -32.29 -16.42 -12.18
C GLY A 73 -31.57 -15.59 -13.25
N GLU A 74 -32.27 -15.13 -14.29
CA GLU A 74 -31.72 -14.21 -15.30
C GLU A 74 -31.63 -12.78 -14.75
N TYR A 75 -30.57 -12.05 -15.11
CA TYR A 75 -30.38 -10.66 -14.67
C TYR A 75 -30.86 -9.66 -15.73
N GLU A 76 -31.58 -8.64 -15.28
CA GLU A 76 -31.98 -7.50 -16.09
C GLU A 76 -31.27 -6.24 -15.56
N PRO A 77 -30.25 -5.72 -16.28
CA PRO A 77 -29.54 -4.52 -15.86
C PRO A 77 -30.48 -3.32 -15.65
N LEU A 78 -30.23 -2.56 -14.59
CA LEU A 78 -30.96 -1.32 -14.33
C LEU A 78 -30.56 -0.23 -15.35
N ALA A 79 -31.37 0.83 -15.41
CA ALA A 79 -31.13 1.96 -16.31
C ALA A 79 -29.73 2.57 -16.09
N GLY A 80 -28.93 2.65 -17.16
CA GLY A 80 -27.53 3.11 -17.13
C GLY A 80 -26.50 1.98 -17.02
N TYR A 81 -26.91 0.76 -16.71
CA TYR A 81 -26.04 -0.42 -16.59
C TYR A 81 -26.21 -1.42 -17.75
N GLU A 82 -26.93 -1.05 -18.81
CA GLU A 82 -27.31 -1.96 -19.90
C GLU A 82 -26.09 -2.53 -20.65
N SER A 83 -24.95 -1.82 -20.66
CA SER A 83 -23.72 -2.27 -21.33
C SER A 83 -23.02 -3.44 -20.62
N LEU A 84 -23.37 -3.73 -19.36
CA LEU A 84 -22.85 -4.90 -18.65
C LEU A 84 -23.30 -6.22 -19.27
N GLU A 85 -24.36 -6.20 -20.09
CA GLU A 85 -24.92 -7.37 -20.80
C GLU A 85 -25.14 -8.59 -19.88
N LEU A 86 -25.50 -8.36 -18.61
CA LEU A 86 -25.60 -9.41 -17.58
C LEU A 86 -26.62 -10.52 -17.91
N GLY A 87 -27.55 -10.29 -18.84
CA GLY A 87 -28.46 -11.32 -19.33
C GLY A 87 -27.77 -12.43 -20.15
N ALA A 88 -26.53 -12.22 -20.59
CA ALA A 88 -25.73 -13.21 -21.32
C ALA A 88 -24.76 -14.00 -20.43
N VAL A 89 -24.68 -13.69 -19.13
CA VAL A 89 -23.83 -14.44 -18.21
C VAL A 89 -24.33 -15.87 -18.05
N GLY A 90 -23.43 -16.79 -17.74
CA GLY A 90 -23.72 -18.22 -17.74
C GLY A 90 -22.72 -19.03 -16.93
N GLU A 91 -22.89 -20.35 -16.92
CA GLU A 91 -21.98 -21.31 -16.29
C GLU A 91 -20.54 -21.25 -16.82
N ASN A 92 -20.36 -20.69 -18.03
CA ASN A 92 -19.05 -20.52 -18.68
C ASN A 92 -18.41 -19.16 -18.43
N THR A 93 -19.09 -18.23 -17.74
CA THR A 93 -18.53 -16.92 -17.42
C THR A 93 -17.35 -17.10 -16.47
N THR A 94 -16.21 -16.57 -16.87
CA THR A 94 -14.93 -16.71 -16.19
C THR A 94 -14.73 -15.67 -15.09
N ALA A 95 -13.78 -15.91 -14.19
CA ALA A 95 -13.41 -14.94 -13.14
C ALA A 95 -13.02 -13.57 -13.74
N ASP A 96 -12.25 -13.58 -14.81
CA ASP A 96 -11.75 -12.37 -15.47
C ASP A 96 -12.88 -11.56 -16.13
N GLU A 97 -13.90 -12.25 -16.66
CA GLU A 97 -15.11 -11.60 -17.18
C GLU A 97 -15.92 -10.94 -16.04
N TRP A 98 -16.09 -11.63 -14.91
CA TRP A 98 -16.73 -11.06 -13.72
C TRP A 98 -16.00 -9.83 -13.18
N GLU A 99 -14.67 -9.87 -13.14
CA GLU A 99 -13.86 -8.71 -12.76
C GLU A 99 -14.03 -7.56 -13.76
N SER A 100 -14.12 -7.86 -15.06
CA SER A 100 -14.39 -6.84 -16.07
C SER A 100 -15.77 -6.20 -15.91
N PHE A 101 -16.82 -6.99 -15.63
CA PHE A 101 -18.16 -6.47 -15.37
C PHE A 101 -18.19 -5.59 -14.11
N ALA A 102 -17.52 -5.99 -13.04
CA ALA A 102 -17.47 -5.21 -11.82
C ALA A 102 -16.76 -3.85 -12.02
N ARG A 103 -15.65 -3.85 -12.76
CA ARG A 103 -14.93 -2.63 -13.12
C ARG A 103 -15.79 -1.71 -14.00
N GLU A 104 -16.45 -2.25 -15.01
CA GLU A 104 -17.35 -1.46 -15.86
C GLU A 104 -18.53 -0.90 -15.05
N ALA A 105 -19.10 -1.70 -14.14
CA ALA A 105 -20.18 -1.26 -13.25
C ALA A 105 -19.73 -0.11 -12.33
N SER A 106 -18.49 -0.16 -11.83
CA SER A 106 -17.86 0.93 -11.06
C SER A 106 -17.75 2.21 -11.89
N GLU A 107 -17.18 2.12 -13.10
CA GLU A 107 -17.05 3.27 -14.02
C GLU A 107 -18.42 3.89 -14.39
N LEU A 108 -19.43 3.06 -14.61
CA LEU A 108 -20.80 3.49 -14.89
C LEU A 108 -21.43 4.18 -13.68
N THR A 109 -21.25 3.63 -12.48
CA THR A 109 -21.74 4.22 -11.21
C THR A 109 -21.19 5.63 -11.01
N GLU A 110 -19.89 5.82 -11.23
CA GLU A 110 -19.25 7.15 -11.19
C GLU A 110 -19.80 8.08 -12.27
N THR A 111 -19.95 7.60 -13.50
CA THR A 111 -20.43 8.40 -14.65
C THR A 111 -21.87 8.87 -14.47
N LEU A 112 -22.72 7.99 -13.92
CA LEU A 112 -24.13 8.28 -13.64
C LEU A 112 -24.30 9.17 -12.41
N GLY A 113 -23.31 9.19 -11.50
CA GLY A 113 -23.43 9.84 -10.19
C GLY A 113 -24.48 9.14 -9.32
N SER A 114 -24.57 7.82 -9.43
CA SER A 114 -25.51 7.00 -8.67
C SER A 114 -25.24 7.12 -7.17
N GLU A 115 -26.31 7.21 -6.37
CA GLU A 115 -26.20 7.10 -4.91
C GLU A 115 -26.19 5.61 -4.50
N PRO A 116 -25.37 5.22 -3.53
CA PRO A 116 -25.37 3.85 -3.03
C PRO A 116 -26.70 3.53 -2.33
N GLU A 117 -27.21 2.33 -2.56
CA GLU A 117 -28.40 1.82 -1.85
C GLU A 117 -28.10 1.64 -0.36
N VAL A 118 -26.89 1.17 -0.06
CA VAL A 118 -26.38 1.03 1.31
C VAL A 118 -24.95 1.55 1.37
N THR A 119 -24.68 2.36 2.40
CA THR A 119 -23.32 2.66 2.85
C THR A 119 -23.15 2.09 4.24
N LEU A 120 -22.07 1.33 4.43
CA LEU A 120 -21.71 0.73 5.70
C LEU A 120 -20.21 0.81 5.91
N GLU A 121 -19.76 0.47 7.11
CA GLU A 121 -18.34 0.44 7.44
C GLU A 121 -18.03 -0.90 8.09
N ILE A 122 -17.04 -1.62 7.56
CA ILE A 122 -16.53 -2.84 8.19
C ILE A 122 -15.66 -2.39 9.36
N VAL A 123 -16.08 -2.77 10.56
CA VAL A 123 -15.38 -2.46 11.81
C VAL A 123 -15.31 -3.74 12.67
N PRO A 124 -14.32 -3.86 13.57
CA PRO A 124 -14.27 -4.97 14.52
C PRO A 124 -15.54 -5.04 15.38
N ASP A 125 -16.11 -6.23 15.49
CA ASP A 125 -17.22 -6.55 16.39
C ASP A 125 -16.78 -6.65 17.86
N GLU A 126 -17.69 -7.10 18.75
CA GLU A 126 -17.39 -7.26 20.18
C GLU A 126 -16.28 -8.29 20.46
N GLU A 127 -16.02 -9.22 19.53
CA GLU A 127 -14.97 -10.23 19.59
C GLU A 127 -13.67 -9.77 18.92
N GLY A 128 -13.68 -8.57 18.32
CA GLY A 128 -12.55 -7.96 17.63
C GLY A 128 -12.40 -8.41 16.17
N VAL A 129 -13.41 -9.08 15.61
CA VAL A 129 -13.41 -9.57 14.22
C VAL A 129 -14.08 -8.53 13.32
N PRO A 130 -13.40 -8.01 12.28
CA PRO A 130 -14.01 -7.07 11.35
C PRO A 130 -15.18 -7.69 10.62
N SER A 131 -16.36 -7.10 10.81
CA SER A 131 -17.56 -7.53 10.10
C SER A 131 -18.48 -6.36 9.83
N ALA A 132 -19.33 -6.52 8.82
CA ALA A 132 -20.49 -5.67 8.63
C ALA A 132 -21.60 -6.46 7.95
N ARG A 133 -22.84 -6.03 8.14
CA ARG A 133 -24.01 -6.68 7.56
C ARG A 133 -25.00 -5.65 7.05
N ALA A 134 -25.33 -5.75 5.76
CA ALA A 134 -26.46 -5.06 5.14
C ALA A 134 -27.69 -5.97 5.23
N GLU A 135 -28.82 -5.40 5.66
CA GLU A 135 -30.10 -6.12 5.78
C GLU A 135 -31.18 -5.47 4.92
N ASN A 136 -32.26 -6.22 4.68
CA ASN A 136 -33.43 -5.76 3.92
C ASN A 136 -33.10 -5.35 2.47
N LEU A 137 -32.07 -5.97 1.88
CA LEU A 137 -31.73 -5.78 0.47
C LEU A 137 -32.77 -6.46 -0.43
N SER A 138 -33.05 -5.86 -1.57
CA SER A 138 -33.88 -6.50 -2.59
C SER A 138 -33.10 -7.61 -3.31
N THR A 139 -33.80 -8.47 -4.05
CA THR A 139 -33.11 -9.46 -4.89
C THR A 139 -32.56 -8.78 -6.15
N GLY A 140 -31.31 -9.06 -6.51
CA GLY A 140 -30.66 -8.53 -7.69
C GLY A 140 -29.15 -8.75 -7.71
N MET A 141 -28.48 -8.12 -8.68
CA MET A 141 -27.03 -8.02 -8.73
C MET A 141 -26.58 -6.72 -8.06
N TYR A 142 -25.60 -6.84 -7.17
CA TYR A 142 -25.03 -5.72 -6.43
C TYR A 142 -23.56 -5.54 -6.78
N LEU A 143 -23.16 -4.32 -7.10
CA LEU A 143 -21.77 -3.89 -7.10
C LEU A 143 -21.35 -3.56 -5.66
N VAL A 144 -20.26 -4.18 -5.22
CA VAL A 144 -19.60 -3.89 -3.95
C VAL A 144 -18.36 -3.05 -4.24
N GLU A 145 -18.34 -1.83 -3.70
CA GLU A 145 -17.16 -0.96 -3.74
C GLU A 145 -16.69 -0.65 -2.32
N ALA A 146 -15.44 -0.99 -2.01
CA ALA A 146 -14.80 -0.56 -0.77
C ALA A 146 -13.81 0.55 -1.05
N GLU A 147 -13.78 1.54 -0.15
CA GLU A 147 -12.82 2.63 -0.25
C GLU A 147 -11.42 2.17 0.12
N ASN A 148 -10.42 2.78 -0.52
CA ASN A 148 -9.03 2.55 -0.15
C ASN A 148 -8.79 3.07 1.27
N VAL A 149 -8.18 2.24 2.11
CA VAL A 149 -7.83 2.64 3.49
C VAL A 149 -6.32 2.68 3.66
N GLN A 150 -5.87 3.55 4.56
CA GLN A 150 -4.46 3.68 4.91
C GLN A 150 -4.25 3.34 6.38
N THR A 151 -3.20 2.57 6.64
CA THR A 151 -2.64 2.36 7.97
C THR A 151 -1.30 3.09 8.06
N ALA A 152 -0.64 3.05 9.21
CA ALA A 152 0.64 3.73 9.42
C ALA A 152 1.71 3.35 8.37
N GLU A 153 1.67 2.12 7.87
CA GLU A 153 2.74 1.56 7.03
C GLU A 153 2.28 1.13 5.63
N TYR A 154 0.97 1.03 5.39
CA TYR A 154 0.43 0.44 4.16
C TYR A 154 -0.82 1.17 3.67
N THR A 155 -1.06 1.08 2.37
CA THR A 155 -2.34 1.40 1.73
C THR A 155 -2.97 0.10 1.26
N TYR A 156 -4.26 -0.06 1.50
CA TYR A 156 -5.04 -1.20 1.04
C TYR A 156 -6.03 -0.72 -0.01
N ALA A 157 -5.91 -1.28 -1.19
CA ALA A 157 -6.87 -1.10 -2.26
C ALA A 157 -7.79 -2.32 -2.35
N PHE A 158 -9.05 -2.11 -2.72
CA PHE A 158 -10.02 -3.18 -2.88
C PHE A 158 -10.51 -3.19 -4.31
N THR A 159 -10.40 -4.35 -4.98
CA THR A 159 -10.99 -4.50 -6.31
C THR A 159 -12.50 -4.61 -6.17
N PRO A 160 -13.29 -3.80 -6.90
CA PRO A 160 -14.74 -3.91 -6.88
C PRO A 160 -15.17 -5.27 -7.43
N TYR A 161 -16.30 -5.79 -6.96
CA TYR A 161 -16.85 -7.07 -7.42
C TYR A 161 -18.37 -7.08 -7.40
N LEU A 162 -18.95 -7.98 -8.18
CA LEU A 162 -20.40 -8.20 -8.25
C LEU A 162 -20.81 -9.35 -7.32
N VAL A 163 -21.94 -9.18 -6.63
CA VAL A 163 -22.56 -10.18 -5.75
C VAL A 163 -24.03 -10.33 -6.13
N SER A 164 -24.44 -11.58 -6.38
CA SER A 164 -25.86 -11.92 -6.55
C SER A 164 -26.55 -12.11 -5.20
N LEU A 165 -27.73 -11.50 -5.06
CA LEU A 165 -28.65 -11.70 -3.95
C LEU A 165 -30.02 -12.16 -4.51
N PRO A 166 -30.49 -13.39 -4.24
CA PRO A 166 -29.80 -14.46 -3.51
C PRO A 166 -28.61 -15.04 -4.31
N SER A 167 -27.74 -15.75 -3.61
CA SER A 167 -26.65 -16.53 -4.20
C SER A 167 -27.05 -18.01 -4.35
N HIS A 168 -26.27 -18.77 -5.11
CA HIS A 168 -26.44 -20.22 -5.28
C HIS A 168 -25.07 -20.91 -5.22
N TYR A 169 -24.94 -21.93 -4.38
CA TYR A 169 -23.65 -22.57 -4.10
C TYR A 169 -23.57 -24.01 -4.65
N PHE A 170 -24.33 -24.35 -5.68
CA PHE A 170 -24.38 -25.71 -6.21
C PHE A 170 -23.01 -26.23 -6.66
N TYR A 171 -22.23 -25.41 -7.37
CA TYR A 171 -20.92 -25.82 -7.88
C TYR A 171 -19.87 -26.02 -6.78
N THR A 172 -20.04 -25.42 -5.61
CA THR A 172 -19.08 -25.49 -4.50
C THR A 172 -19.50 -26.47 -3.40
N THR A 173 -20.80 -26.62 -3.15
CA THR A 173 -21.34 -27.40 -2.03
C THR A 173 -22.29 -28.52 -2.45
N GLY A 174 -22.76 -28.53 -3.70
CA GLY A 174 -23.81 -29.44 -4.17
C GLY A 174 -25.19 -29.14 -3.59
N GLN A 175 -25.35 -28.03 -2.86
CA GLN A 175 -26.66 -27.58 -2.35
C GLN A 175 -27.44 -26.91 -3.47
N ASP A 176 -28.69 -27.35 -3.64
CA ASP A 176 -29.60 -26.86 -4.67
C ASP A 176 -30.68 -25.95 -4.07
N GLU A 177 -30.25 -25.02 -3.20
CA GLU A 177 -31.09 -24.06 -2.51
C GLU A 177 -30.54 -22.63 -2.69
N TRP A 178 -31.45 -21.67 -2.88
CA TRP A 178 -31.11 -20.26 -2.92
C TRP A 178 -30.74 -19.73 -1.53
N VAL A 179 -29.61 -19.03 -1.45
CA VAL A 179 -29.12 -18.43 -0.20
C VAL A 179 -29.37 -16.93 -0.23
N TYR A 180 -30.30 -16.48 0.61
CA TYR A 180 -30.68 -15.07 0.76
C TYR A 180 -29.81 -14.33 1.78
N ASP A 181 -29.12 -15.08 2.64
CA ASP A 181 -28.14 -14.55 3.61
C ASP A 181 -26.74 -14.84 3.09
N VAL A 182 -26.18 -13.91 2.31
CA VAL A 182 -24.92 -14.11 1.60
C VAL A 182 -23.76 -13.58 2.42
N THR A 183 -22.64 -14.30 2.41
CA THR A 183 -21.36 -13.83 2.97
C THR A 183 -20.38 -13.59 1.83
N ALA A 184 -19.72 -12.43 1.83
CA ALA A 184 -18.69 -12.04 0.89
C ALA A 184 -17.37 -11.75 1.62
N GLY A 185 -16.28 -12.30 1.10
CA GLY A 185 -14.94 -12.07 1.60
C GLY A 185 -14.29 -10.87 0.92
N MET A 186 -13.68 -9.99 1.70
CA MET A 186 -12.92 -8.86 1.18
C MET A 186 -11.51 -9.29 0.78
N LYS A 187 -11.02 -8.79 -0.37
CA LYS A 187 -9.69 -9.12 -0.90
C LYS A 187 -8.85 -7.86 -1.09
N PRO A 188 -8.24 -7.35 -0.02
CA PRO A 188 -7.39 -6.18 -0.12
C PRO A 188 -6.07 -6.49 -0.83
N GLN A 189 -5.62 -5.54 -1.65
CA GLN A 189 -4.26 -5.47 -2.17
C GLN A 189 -3.46 -4.47 -1.32
N GLN A 190 -2.48 -4.99 -0.57
CA GLN A 190 -1.60 -4.18 0.26
C GLN A 190 -0.43 -3.60 -0.55
N THR A 191 -0.17 -2.30 -0.38
CA THR A 191 1.00 -1.60 -0.94
C THR A 191 1.74 -0.85 0.18
N PRO A 192 3.08 -0.97 0.30
CA PRO A 192 3.85 -0.22 1.29
C PRO A 192 3.75 1.30 1.10
N ARG A 193 3.65 2.02 2.21
CA ARG A 193 3.82 3.48 2.27
C ARG A 193 5.28 3.81 2.57
N TYR A 194 5.69 5.01 2.16
CA TYR A 194 7.05 5.49 2.31
C TYR A 194 7.05 6.86 2.96
N GLY A 195 8.19 7.24 3.53
CA GLY A 195 8.43 8.52 4.15
C GLY A 195 9.85 9.02 3.95
N SER A 196 10.11 10.18 4.54
CA SER A 196 11.40 10.86 4.49
C SER A 196 12.02 11.07 5.88
N LEU A 197 13.36 11.02 5.90
CA LEU A 197 14.21 11.43 7.01
C LEU A 197 14.93 12.74 6.65
N VAL A 198 14.85 13.74 7.52
CA VAL A 198 15.64 14.97 7.44
C VAL A 198 16.72 14.95 8.51
N ILE A 199 17.98 15.03 8.09
CA ILE A 199 19.13 15.23 8.97
C ILE A 199 19.45 16.72 8.99
N ARG A 200 19.25 17.36 10.14
CA ARG A 200 19.51 18.79 10.33
C ARG A 200 20.78 19.00 11.15
N LYS A 201 21.77 19.68 10.57
CA LYS A 201 23.03 20.02 11.23
C LYS A 201 23.13 21.51 11.45
N THR A 202 23.43 21.91 12.68
CA THR A 202 23.72 23.30 13.04
C THR A 202 25.15 23.47 13.51
N LEU A 203 25.82 24.49 12.99
CA LEU A 203 27.14 24.93 13.40
C LEU A 203 27.04 26.32 14.04
N THR A 204 27.21 26.40 15.36
CA THR A 204 27.00 27.63 16.13
C THR A 204 28.16 28.62 16.04
N SER A 205 29.38 28.12 15.81
CA SER A 205 30.55 28.93 15.55
C SER A 205 31.46 28.27 14.51
N TYR A 206 32.19 29.08 13.74
CA TYR A 206 32.98 28.64 12.59
C TYR A 206 34.26 29.47 12.47
N ASN A 207 35.38 28.82 12.14
CA ASN A 207 36.66 29.48 11.89
C ASN A 207 37.02 29.43 10.40
N ALA A 208 36.85 30.56 9.72
CA ALA A 208 37.09 30.70 8.28
C ALA A 208 38.55 30.44 7.86
N THR A 209 39.53 30.61 8.75
CA THR A 209 40.94 30.35 8.45
C THR A 209 41.24 28.86 8.27
N LEU A 210 40.36 27.97 8.77
CA LEU A 210 40.49 26.52 8.64
C LEU A 210 39.86 25.96 7.35
N GLY A 211 39.18 26.79 6.56
CA GLY A 211 38.43 26.34 5.39
C GLY A 211 37.16 25.57 5.78
N SER A 212 36.61 24.79 4.84
CA SER A 212 35.32 24.14 5.03
C SER A 212 35.33 23.06 6.12
N ALA A 213 34.24 22.97 6.89
CA ALA A 213 34.02 21.94 7.90
C ALA A 213 33.07 20.85 7.36
N THR A 214 33.53 19.60 7.32
CA THR A 214 32.71 18.46 6.87
C THR A 214 32.22 17.65 8.07
N PHE A 215 30.94 17.28 8.03
CA PHE A 215 30.31 16.37 8.98
C PHE A 215 29.76 15.16 8.23
N ILE A 216 30.00 13.95 8.77
CA ILE A 216 29.60 12.69 8.14
C ILE A 216 28.65 11.94 9.07
N PHE A 217 27.53 11.50 8.51
CA PHE A 217 26.49 10.76 9.18
C PHE A 217 26.39 9.36 8.58
N ARG A 218 26.47 8.33 9.42
CA ARG A 218 26.06 6.97 9.06
C ARG A 218 24.58 6.83 9.38
N VAL A 219 23.82 6.37 8.40
CA VAL A 219 22.36 6.20 8.48
C VAL A 219 22.04 4.72 8.27
N GLU A 220 21.46 4.09 9.28
CA GLU A 220 21.14 2.66 9.28
C GLU A 220 19.65 2.50 9.58
N GLY A 221 18.89 1.94 8.65
CA GLY A 221 17.46 1.67 8.79
C GLY A 221 17.15 0.18 8.75
N VAL A 222 16.42 -0.30 9.75
CA VAL A 222 15.99 -1.69 9.89
C VAL A 222 14.46 -1.74 9.89
N LYS A 223 13.91 -2.65 9.09
CA LYS A 223 12.48 -2.98 9.09
C LYS A 223 12.34 -4.50 9.03
N ASP A 224 11.48 -5.08 9.85
CA ASP A 224 11.25 -6.53 9.90
C ASP A 224 12.53 -7.36 10.04
N GLN A 225 13.49 -6.86 10.83
CA GLN A 225 14.83 -7.44 11.04
C GLN A 225 15.74 -7.44 9.80
N GLU A 226 15.33 -6.80 8.70
CA GLU A 226 16.11 -6.62 7.49
C GLU A 226 16.64 -5.18 7.38
N THR A 227 17.89 -5.02 6.93
CA THR A 227 18.45 -3.70 6.62
C THR A 227 17.83 -3.18 5.31
N VAL A 228 17.02 -2.13 5.41
CA VAL A 228 16.37 -1.48 4.26
C VAL A 228 17.07 -0.18 3.84
N LEU A 229 17.90 0.38 4.72
CA LEU A 229 18.72 1.56 4.49
C LEU A 229 20.08 1.39 5.17
N SER A 230 21.16 1.62 4.43
CA SER A 230 22.52 1.69 4.96
C SER A 230 23.34 2.61 4.08
N ASP A 231 23.51 3.85 4.53
CA ASP A 231 24.21 4.87 3.75
C ASP A 231 25.11 5.75 4.63
N VAL A 232 26.03 6.46 3.99
CA VAL A 232 26.92 7.44 4.61
C VAL A 232 26.80 8.75 3.85
N VAL A 233 26.28 9.76 4.52
CA VAL A 233 25.98 11.07 3.95
C VAL A 233 26.77 12.17 4.64
N SER A 234 26.94 13.30 3.98
CA SER A 234 27.77 14.39 4.48
C SER A 234 27.17 15.78 4.25
N LEU A 235 27.49 16.70 5.16
CA LEU A 235 27.19 18.12 5.05
C LEU A 235 28.46 18.93 5.21
N VAL A 236 28.69 19.89 4.31
CA VAL A 236 29.88 20.74 4.31
C VAL A 236 29.50 22.18 4.63
N PHE A 237 30.18 22.79 5.59
CA PHE A 237 29.96 24.16 6.04
C PHE A 237 31.14 25.05 5.68
N ASP A 238 30.85 26.24 5.18
CA ASP A 238 31.77 27.35 4.90
C ASP A 238 31.47 28.57 5.79
N GLY A 239 30.61 28.38 6.79
CA GLY A 239 30.14 29.40 7.72
C GLY A 239 29.33 28.78 8.87
N THR A 240 28.90 29.62 9.80
CA THR A 240 27.89 29.23 10.80
C THR A 240 26.51 29.07 10.17
N GLY A 241 25.62 28.36 10.85
CA GLY A 241 24.21 28.25 10.47
C GLY A 241 23.74 26.82 10.45
N THR A 242 22.61 26.59 9.79
CA THR A 242 21.97 25.28 9.70
C THR A 242 21.92 24.83 8.25
N LYS A 243 22.32 23.58 8.01
CA LYS A 243 22.11 22.87 6.74
C LYS A 243 21.33 21.60 7.02
N SER A 244 20.59 21.15 6.02
CA SER A 244 19.83 19.92 6.08
C SER A 244 20.07 19.05 4.85
N LEU A 245 19.82 17.76 5.01
CA LEU A 245 19.78 16.77 3.97
C LEU A 245 18.51 15.94 4.19
N GLU A 246 17.81 15.61 3.11
CA GLU A 246 16.65 14.73 3.14
C GLU A 246 16.98 13.39 2.44
N ILE A 247 16.61 12.29 3.07
CA ILE A 247 16.62 10.94 2.51
C ILE A 247 15.18 10.50 2.39
N SER A 248 14.69 10.37 1.16
CA SER A 248 13.30 10.02 0.85
C SER A 248 13.15 8.60 0.32
N GLY A 249 11.91 8.10 0.33
CA GLY A 249 11.59 6.75 -0.16
C GLY A 249 11.95 5.65 0.83
N ILE A 250 12.03 5.96 2.12
CA ILE A 250 12.28 4.98 3.19
C ILE A 250 10.92 4.33 3.54
N PRO A 251 10.79 2.99 3.60
CA PRO A 251 9.53 2.36 4.02
C PRO A 251 9.05 2.92 5.37
N ALA A 252 7.78 3.29 5.47
CA ALA A 252 7.18 3.71 6.73
C ALA A 252 7.29 2.57 7.78
N GLY A 253 7.44 2.91 9.06
CA GLY A 253 7.72 1.96 10.13
C GLY A 253 9.20 1.56 10.27
N THR A 254 10.08 1.97 9.35
CA THR A 254 11.53 1.68 9.47
C THR A 254 12.11 2.36 10.71
N GLU A 255 12.79 1.59 11.55
CA GLU A 255 13.59 2.11 12.66
C GLU A 255 14.95 2.58 12.12
N VAL A 256 15.19 3.89 12.13
CA VAL A 256 16.42 4.50 11.64
C VAL A 256 17.29 4.99 12.79
N THR A 257 18.56 4.60 12.76
CA THR A 257 19.63 5.14 13.60
C THR A 257 20.52 6.05 12.77
N VAL A 258 20.66 7.30 13.18
CA VAL A 258 21.59 8.26 12.57
C VAL A 258 22.73 8.52 13.54
N THR A 259 23.96 8.27 13.11
CA THR A 259 25.17 8.52 13.92
C THR A 259 26.09 9.51 13.21
N GLU A 260 26.44 10.59 13.87
CA GLU A 260 27.54 11.46 13.42
C GLU A 260 28.87 10.76 13.70
N VAL A 261 29.42 10.11 12.68
CA VAL A 261 30.64 9.28 12.79
C VAL A 261 31.92 10.09 12.62
N TYR A 262 31.81 11.28 12.03
CA TYR A 262 32.93 12.20 11.89
C TYR A 262 32.43 13.65 11.96
N GLY A 263 32.80 14.33 13.04
CA GLY A 263 32.87 15.78 13.08
C GLY A 263 34.31 16.22 12.80
N SER A 264 34.51 17.25 11.98
CA SER A 264 35.84 17.83 11.76
C SER A 264 36.53 18.09 13.11
N ALA A 265 37.82 17.73 13.22
CA ALA A 265 38.59 17.68 14.48
C ALA A 265 38.64 19.00 15.29
N ASN A 266 38.19 20.09 14.68
CA ASN A 266 38.11 21.43 15.23
C ASN A 266 36.74 21.76 15.86
N TYR A 267 35.80 20.81 15.86
CA TYR A 267 34.44 21.01 16.35
C TYR A 267 34.05 19.88 17.31
N ASP A 268 33.46 20.25 18.44
CA ASP A 268 32.94 19.30 19.42
C ASP A 268 31.40 19.22 19.32
N PRO A 269 30.80 18.02 19.44
CA PRO A 269 29.35 17.88 19.47
C PRO A 269 28.77 18.42 20.76
N VAL A 270 27.68 19.18 20.63
CA VAL A 270 26.87 19.75 21.72
C VAL A 270 25.56 18.98 21.87
N SER A 271 25.08 18.35 20.80
CA SER A 271 23.98 17.38 20.82
C SER A 271 24.51 15.94 21.03
N PRO A 272 23.62 14.95 21.29
CA PRO A 272 23.98 13.55 21.17
C PRO A 272 24.57 13.23 19.80
N ALA A 273 25.52 12.30 19.76
CA ALA A 273 26.16 11.85 18.51
C ALA A 273 25.32 10.81 17.75
N THR A 274 24.28 10.27 18.38
CA THR A 274 23.37 9.27 17.80
C THR A 274 21.93 9.60 18.15
N GLU A 275 21.06 9.56 17.16
CA GLU A 275 19.62 9.70 17.28
C GLU A 275 18.92 8.47 16.68
N ARG A 276 17.76 8.10 17.23
CA ARG A 276 16.92 7.01 16.71
C ARG A 276 15.50 7.47 16.51
N VAL A 277 14.93 7.15 15.36
CA VAL A 277 13.58 7.56 14.97
C VAL A 277 12.89 6.45 14.18
N THR A 278 11.56 6.46 14.15
CA THR A 278 10.77 5.61 13.26
C THR A 278 10.25 6.46 12.11
N ILE A 279 10.40 6.00 10.87
CA ILE A 279 9.91 6.74 9.70
C ILE A 279 8.40 6.70 9.64
N LEU A 280 7.78 7.88 9.55
CA LEU A 280 6.36 8.06 9.31
C LEU A 280 6.09 8.13 7.82
N ALA A 281 4.95 7.61 7.37
CA ALA A 281 4.55 7.75 5.97
C ALA A 281 4.36 9.22 5.57
N ASP A 282 4.59 9.54 4.30
CA ASP A 282 4.35 10.86 3.75
C ASP A 282 2.87 11.26 3.93
N GLY A 283 2.65 12.52 4.31
CA GLY A 283 1.34 13.09 4.61
C GLY A 283 0.85 12.87 6.05
N GLU A 284 1.50 12.01 6.83
CA GLU A 284 1.19 11.84 8.27
C GLU A 284 1.68 13.02 9.11
N GLU A 285 1.00 13.27 10.23
CA GLU A 285 1.44 14.29 11.19
C GLU A 285 2.84 13.95 11.73
N GLY A 286 3.77 14.91 11.63
CA GLY A 286 5.16 14.72 12.04
C GLY A 286 6.08 14.19 10.93
N SER A 287 5.55 13.94 9.72
CA SER A 287 6.36 13.71 8.52
C SER A 287 6.72 15.06 7.84
N PRO A 288 7.96 15.25 7.33
CA PRO A 288 9.08 14.32 7.39
C PRO A 288 9.72 14.27 8.78
N VAL A 289 10.22 13.09 9.13
CA VAL A 289 10.86 12.85 10.43
C VAL A 289 12.22 13.54 10.47
N THR A 290 12.48 14.37 11.48
CA THR A 290 13.71 15.17 11.57
C THR A 290 14.58 14.76 12.76
N VAL A 291 15.89 14.58 12.53
CA VAL A 291 16.91 14.43 13.57
C VAL A 291 17.86 15.62 13.55
N GLU A 292 18.37 16.01 14.72
CA GLU A 292 19.11 17.26 14.88
C GLU A 292 20.47 17.06 15.53
N PHE A 293 21.48 17.63 14.90
CA PHE A 293 22.85 17.59 15.37
C PHE A 293 23.41 19.01 15.48
N VAL A 294 24.14 19.30 16.56
CA VAL A 294 24.71 20.61 16.83
C VAL A 294 26.17 20.46 17.24
N ASN A 295 27.08 21.15 16.53
CA ASN A 295 28.48 21.23 16.93
C ASN A 295 28.94 22.67 17.09
N ASP A 296 29.96 22.85 17.91
CA ASP A 296 30.59 24.13 18.19
C ASP A 296 32.10 24.07 17.98
N TYR A 297 32.72 25.19 17.59
CA TYR A 297 34.18 25.26 17.39
C TYR A 297 34.90 25.14 18.73
N ASN A 298 35.83 24.18 18.83
CA ASN A 298 36.51 23.85 20.09
C ASN A 298 37.81 24.63 20.32
N GLY A 299 38.11 25.65 19.50
CA GLY A 299 39.31 26.49 19.63
C GLY A 299 40.61 25.86 19.10
N LYS A 300 40.57 24.63 18.57
CA LYS A 300 41.76 23.95 18.01
C LYS A 300 42.05 24.40 16.57
N MET A 301 43.30 24.22 16.12
CA MET A 301 43.75 24.51 14.75
C MET A 301 44.39 23.26 14.13
N SER A 302 43.63 22.17 14.11
CA SER A 302 44.05 20.93 13.46
C SER A 302 43.87 21.06 11.94
N PRO A 303 44.93 20.90 11.13
CA PRO A 303 44.81 20.94 9.67
C PRO A 303 44.06 19.70 9.17
N GLY A 304 43.07 19.89 8.30
CA GLY A 304 42.34 18.79 7.66
C GLY A 304 41.27 19.30 6.70
N SER A 305 41.06 18.57 5.60
CA SER A 305 40.01 18.82 4.60
C SER A 305 39.28 17.52 4.28
N GLY A 306 37.95 17.55 4.19
CA GLY A 306 37.13 16.40 3.78
C GLY A 306 37.02 16.28 2.26
N ILE A 307 36.90 15.04 1.77
CA ILE A 307 36.50 14.74 0.38
C ILE A 307 35.30 13.80 0.45
N VAL A 308 34.25 14.11 -0.31
CA VAL A 308 33.04 13.29 -0.43
C VAL A 308 33.07 12.58 -1.78
N ASN A 309 32.97 11.25 -1.74
CA ASN A 309 32.91 10.39 -2.91
C ASN A 309 31.61 9.59 -2.84
N HIS A 310 30.84 9.61 -3.93
CA HIS A 310 29.67 8.76 -4.08
C HIS A 310 30.03 7.60 -5.02
N PHE A 311 29.71 6.38 -4.60
CA PHE A 311 29.92 5.16 -5.37
C PHE A 311 28.57 4.49 -5.56
N GLU A 312 28.23 4.20 -6.81
CA GLU A 312 26.99 3.52 -7.18
C GLU A 312 27.36 2.22 -7.90
N TYR A 313 26.71 1.12 -7.54
CA TYR A 313 26.91 -0.16 -8.19
C TYR A 313 25.69 -0.49 -9.04
N ASP A 314 25.89 -0.45 -10.36
CA ASP A 314 24.84 -0.72 -11.34
C ASP A 314 25.35 -1.71 -12.39
N GLY A 315 24.54 -2.72 -12.71
CA GLY A 315 24.81 -3.68 -13.78
C GLY A 315 26.16 -4.44 -13.71
N GLY A 316 26.79 -4.54 -12.53
CA GLY A 316 28.12 -5.16 -12.40
C GLY A 316 29.30 -4.20 -12.42
N VAL A 317 29.06 -2.89 -12.53
CA VAL A 317 30.06 -1.83 -12.64
C VAL A 317 29.94 -0.85 -11.48
N TRP A 318 31.09 -0.48 -10.90
CA TRP A 318 31.15 0.61 -9.93
C TRP A 318 31.31 1.95 -10.64
N ASN A 319 30.30 2.79 -10.53
CA ASN A 319 30.34 4.19 -10.91
C ASN A 319 30.85 5.03 -9.73
N TRP A 320 31.60 6.09 -10.04
CA TRP A 320 32.13 7.01 -9.04
C TRP A 320 31.94 8.46 -9.47
N GLN A 321 31.46 9.27 -8.55
CA GLN A 321 31.41 10.72 -8.70
C GLN A 321 31.87 11.41 -7.42
N ARG A 322 32.74 12.42 -7.57
CA ARG A 322 33.02 13.35 -6.48
C ARG A 322 31.83 14.28 -6.29
N GLN A 323 31.31 14.34 -5.08
CA GLN A 323 30.24 15.28 -4.70
C GLN A 323 30.81 16.43 -3.86
N ALA A 324 30.13 17.58 -3.88
CA ALA A 324 30.48 18.71 -3.02
C ALA A 324 30.05 18.44 -1.57
N ASP A 325 28.80 18.00 -1.39
CA ASP A 325 28.21 17.38 -0.21
C ASP A 325 26.91 16.67 -0.65
N ASN A 326 26.13 16.15 0.31
CA ASN A 326 24.84 15.51 0.04
C ASN A 326 23.65 16.47 0.21
N SER A 327 23.83 17.80 0.26
CA SER A 327 22.73 18.74 0.51
C SER A 327 21.60 18.71 -0.54
N GLY A 328 21.83 18.10 -1.70
CA GLY A 328 20.83 17.91 -2.76
C GLY A 328 19.79 16.81 -2.51
N GLY A 329 19.91 16.05 -1.41
CA GLY A 329 18.99 14.95 -1.08
C GLY A 329 19.40 13.59 -1.64
N VAL A 330 18.81 12.52 -1.11
CA VAL A 330 18.95 11.13 -1.58
C VAL A 330 17.56 10.53 -1.76
N ASN A 331 17.25 9.96 -2.93
CA ASN A 331 15.99 9.26 -3.20
C ASN A 331 16.25 7.77 -3.41
N LEU A 332 15.77 6.93 -2.49
CA LEU A 332 16.02 5.50 -2.49
C LEU A 332 15.17 4.71 -3.51
N GLN A 333 14.08 5.29 -4.02
CA GLN A 333 13.24 4.63 -5.02
C GLN A 333 13.79 4.78 -6.44
N GLN A 334 14.33 5.96 -6.79
CA GLN A 334 14.98 6.15 -8.09
C GLN A 334 16.24 5.28 -8.27
N ALA A 335 16.99 5.05 -7.19
CA ALA A 335 18.19 4.20 -7.23
C ALA A 335 17.90 2.71 -7.53
N LYS A 336 16.65 2.25 -7.38
CA LYS A 336 16.26 0.87 -7.74
C LYS A 336 15.88 0.72 -9.21
N ASP A 337 15.31 1.74 -9.83
CA ASP A 337 14.90 1.70 -11.26
C ASP A 337 16.09 1.77 -12.22
N THR A 338 17.25 2.27 -11.77
CA THR A 338 18.47 2.29 -12.60
C THR A 338 19.14 0.92 -12.68
N ALA A 339 18.84 0.00 -11.77
CA ALA A 339 19.41 -1.36 -11.70
C ALA A 339 18.68 -2.41 -12.55
N GLN A 340 17.88 -1.99 -13.55
CA GLN A 340 17.21 -2.89 -14.48
C GLN A 340 18.10 -3.12 -15.71
N PRO A 341 18.56 -4.34 -16.01
CA PRO A 341 19.41 -4.56 -17.19
C PRO A 341 18.61 -4.27 -18.45
N GLU A 342 19.17 -3.44 -19.32
CA GLU A 342 18.70 -3.29 -20.70
C GLU A 342 18.52 -4.68 -21.32
N GLN A 343 17.31 -4.93 -21.83
CA GLN A 343 17.00 -6.16 -22.55
C GLN A 343 17.83 -6.18 -23.85
N GLU A 344 18.77 -7.12 -23.95
CA GLU A 344 19.27 -7.63 -25.25
C GLU A 344 18.37 -8.75 -25.79
#